data_AF-A0A3C0XIN7-F1
#
_entry.id   AF-A0A3C0XIN7-F1
#
_cell.length_a   1.000
_cell.length_b   1.000
_cell.length_c   1.000
_cell.angle_alpha   90.00
_cell.angle_beta   90.00
_cell.angle_gamma   90.00
#
_symmetry.space_group_name_H-M   'P 1'
#
loop_
_entity.id
_entity.type
_entity.pdbx_description
1 polymer ?
#
loop_
_entity_poly.entity_id
_entity_poly.type
_entity_poly.pdbx_seq_one_letter_code
_entity_poly.pdbx_strand_id
1 'polypeptide(L)'
;MALVISIARQQHRDRMRSYVLEFVVTHPVATASALRQQLRKSLPWAHELLVVGDEDVLKVHVRTGRPDLALGIGLECGVVDDIVLKAEASSVLVA
;
A
#
# COMPACT_ATOMS: atom_id res chain seq x y z
N MET A 1 12.81 41.21 -1.81
CA MET A 1 14.00 40.34 -1.77
C MET A 1 13.65 39.08 -0.98
N ALA A 2 14.24 37.96 -1.38
CA ALA A 2 13.66 36.62 -1.31
C ALA A 2 13.43 35.99 0.08
N LEU A 3 12.24 35.41 0.19
CA LEU A 3 11.84 34.14 0.81
C LEU A 3 12.99 33.20 1.27
N VAL A 4 12.99 32.80 2.55
CA VAL A 4 13.54 31.49 2.99
C VAL A 4 12.67 30.98 4.13
N ILE A 5 11.59 30.26 3.79
CA ILE A 5 10.84 29.46 4.76
C ILE A 5 11.71 28.25 5.06
N SER A 6 12.15 28.14 6.31
CA SER A 6 12.99 27.04 6.81
C SER A 6 12.21 25.71 6.86
N ILE A 7 11.98 25.09 5.69
CA ILE A 7 11.39 23.73 5.57
C ILE A 7 12.46 22.65 5.81
N ALA A 8 13.36 22.85 6.78
CA ALA A 8 14.54 22.00 7.01
C ALA A 8 14.43 21.09 8.24
N ARG A 9 13.24 20.89 8.81
CA ARG A 9 13.07 20.10 10.05
C ARG A 9 11.88 19.14 10.10
N GLN A 10 11.33 18.74 8.95
CA GLN A 10 10.26 17.72 8.89
C GLN A 10 10.79 16.36 8.38
N GLN A 11 12.04 15.99 8.64
CA GLN A 11 12.64 14.73 8.15
C GLN A 11 13.16 13.80 9.25
N HIS A 12 12.79 13.98 10.52
CA HIS A 12 13.32 13.14 11.61
C HIS A 12 12.26 12.65 12.60
N ARG A 13 11.18 12.06 12.08
CA ARG A 13 10.30 11.17 12.86
C ARG A 13 9.66 10.12 11.94
N ASP A 14 10.51 9.34 11.27
CA ASP A 14 10.17 8.04 10.72
C ASP A 14 9.87 7.08 11.90
N ARG A 15 8.78 7.36 12.64
CA ARG A 15 8.06 6.26 13.29
C ARG A 15 7.58 5.43 12.11
N MET A 16 8.09 4.21 11.94
CA MET A 16 7.66 3.27 10.89
C MET A 16 6.13 3.32 10.76
N ARG A 17 5.62 4.11 9.80
CA ARG A 17 4.19 4.24 9.58
C ARG A 17 3.80 3.01 8.78
N SER A 18 3.16 2.07 9.46
CA SER A 18 2.49 0.98 8.78
C SER A 18 1.23 1.56 8.15
N TYR A 19 1.00 1.29 6.87
CA TYR A 19 -0.24 1.64 6.20
C TYR A 19 -1.01 0.36 5.90
N VAL A 20 -2.33 0.44 6.05
CA VAL A 20 -3.24 -0.57 5.53
C VAL A 20 -3.82 0.00 4.25
N LEU A 21 -3.56 -0.68 3.14
CA LEU A 21 -4.09 -0.34 1.83
C LEU A 21 -5.08 -1.42 1.41
N GLU A 22 -6.28 -1.00 1.03
CA GLU A 22 -7.34 -1.84 0.49
C GLU A 22 -7.73 -1.28 -0.88
N PHE A 23 -7.84 -2.13 -1.90
CA PHE A 23 -8.29 -1.73 -3.22
C PHE A 23 -8.90 -2.90 -3.98
N VAL A 24 -9.67 -2.57 -5.00
CA VAL A 24 -10.30 -3.53 -5.90
C VAL A 24 -9.65 -3.42 -7.27
N VAL A 25 -9.30 -4.55 -7.87
CA VAL A 25 -8.88 -4.63 -9.27
C VAL A 25 -10.04 -5.20 -10.07
N THR A 26 -10.58 -4.42 -10.99
CA THR A 26 -11.60 -4.84 -11.95
C THR A 26 -10.96 -5.19 -13.29
N HIS A 27 -11.57 -6.13 -14.02
CA HIS A 27 -11.03 -6.67 -15.28
C HIS A 27 -9.56 -7.14 -15.14
N PRO A 28 -9.26 -8.01 -14.16
CA PRO A 28 -7.90 -8.41 -13.87
C PRO A 28 -7.30 -9.21 -15.04
N VAL A 29 -6.11 -8.82 -15.47
CA VAL A 29 -5.36 -9.58 -16.50
C VAL A 29 -4.55 -10.74 -15.91
N ALA A 30 -4.57 -10.88 -14.57
CA ALA A 30 -3.86 -11.91 -13.83
C ALA A 30 -4.75 -12.50 -12.72
N THR A 31 -4.55 -13.78 -12.39
CA THR A 31 -5.32 -14.43 -11.33
C THR A 31 -4.96 -13.90 -9.94
N ALA A 32 -5.88 -14.08 -8.97
CA ALA A 32 -5.64 -13.75 -7.55
C ALA A 32 -4.31 -14.34 -7.03
N SER A 33 -3.99 -15.58 -7.43
CA SER A 33 -2.75 -16.27 -7.04
C SER A 33 -1.51 -15.61 -7.64
N ALA A 34 -1.57 -15.20 -8.91
CA ALA A 34 -0.47 -14.52 -9.59
C ALA A 34 -0.23 -13.13 -8.98
N LEU A 35 -1.28 -12.34 -8.78
CA LEU A 35 -1.20 -11.03 -8.12
C LEU A 35 -0.63 -11.15 -6.70
N ARG A 36 -1.10 -12.13 -5.92
CA ARG A 36 -0.57 -12.40 -4.58
C ARG A 36 0.93 -12.73 -4.62
N GLN A 37 1.37 -13.53 -5.59
CA GLN A 37 2.78 -13.88 -5.72
C GLN A 37 3.62 -12.66 -6.14
N GLN A 38 3.12 -11.82 -7.03
CA GLN A 38 3.80 -10.58 -7.44
C GLN A 38 3.92 -9.60 -6.28
N LEU A 39 2.83 -9.36 -5.55
CA LEU A 39 2.83 -8.53 -4.34
C LEU A 39 3.82 -9.06 -3.31
N ARG A 40 3.87 -10.38 -3.08
CA ARG A 40 4.80 -10.98 -2.10
C ARG A 40 6.26 -10.91 -2.51
N LYS A 41 6.56 -10.92 -3.82
CA LYS A 41 7.92 -10.72 -4.36
C LYS A 41 8.37 -9.27 -4.22
N SER A 42 7.50 -8.33 -4.56
CA SER A 42 7.82 -6.90 -4.57
C SER A 42 7.72 -6.25 -3.19
N LEU A 43 6.92 -6.82 -2.29
CA LEU A 43 6.73 -6.39 -0.90
C LEU A 43 7.04 -7.53 0.08
N PRO A 44 8.31 -7.98 0.17
CA PRO A 44 8.69 -9.07 1.08
C PRO A 44 8.49 -8.69 2.56
N TRP A 45 8.42 -7.39 2.87
CA TRP A 45 8.19 -6.86 4.21
C TRP A 45 6.73 -6.50 4.50
N ALA A 46 5.79 -6.87 3.63
CA ALA A 46 4.37 -6.73 3.94
C ALA A 46 3.99 -7.68 5.10
N HIS A 47 3.36 -7.14 6.13
CA HIS A 47 3.00 -7.91 7.32
C HIS A 47 1.71 -8.72 7.10
N GLU A 48 0.83 -8.20 6.26
CA GLU A 48 -0.48 -8.78 5.97
C GLU A 48 -0.72 -8.60 4.48
N LEU A 49 -1.00 -9.69 3.77
CA LEU A 49 -1.29 -9.68 2.35
C LEU A 49 -2.39 -10.69 2.07
N LEU A 50 -3.56 -10.17 1.73
CA LEU A 50 -4.73 -10.93 1.37
C LEU A 50 -5.18 -10.48 -0.03
N VAL A 51 -5.36 -11.45 -0.91
CA VAL A 51 -5.92 -11.24 -2.24
C VAL A 51 -7.03 -12.26 -2.40
N VAL A 52 -8.28 -11.79 -2.55
CA VAL A 52 -9.47 -12.64 -2.65
C VAL A 52 -10.32 -12.13 -3.80
N GLY A 53 -10.81 -13.03 -4.63
CA GLY A 53 -11.61 -12.67 -5.78
C GLY A 53 -11.63 -13.77 -6.82
N ASP A 54 -12.25 -13.47 -7.94
CA ASP A 54 -12.44 -14.35 -9.10
C ASP A 54 -11.77 -13.74 -10.35
N GLU A 55 -12.21 -14.16 -11.54
CA GLU A 55 -11.66 -13.72 -12.82
C GLU A 55 -12.12 -12.31 -13.24
N ASP A 56 -13.17 -11.76 -12.61
CA ASP A 56 -13.72 -10.45 -12.96
C ASP A 56 -13.30 -9.37 -11.94
N VAL A 57 -13.17 -9.76 -10.67
CA VAL A 57 -12.88 -8.82 -9.57
C VAL A 57 -11.92 -9.42 -8.56
N LEU A 58 -10.84 -8.70 -8.25
CA LEU A 58 -9.90 -9.02 -7.18
C LEU A 58 -9.93 -7.96 -6.08
N LYS A 59 -10.11 -8.38 -4.84
CA LYS A 59 -9.97 -7.52 -3.65
C LYS A 59 -8.60 -7.74 -3.04
N VAL A 60 -7.86 -6.66 -2.84
CA VAL A 60 -6.53 -6.67 -2.25
C VAL A 60 -6.57 -5.93 -0.93
N HIS A 61 -6.02 -6.56 0.10
CA HIS A 61 -5.76 -5.97 1.40
C HIS A 61 -4.28 -6.21 1.72
N VAL A 62 -3.54 -5.13 1.97
CA VAL A 62 -2.12 -5.22 2.27
C VAL A 62 -1.70 -4.23 3.35
N ARG A 63 -1.00 -4.71 4.35
CA ARG A 63 -0.34 -3.90 5.37
C ARG A 63 1.13 -3.74 5.02
N THR A 64 1.54 -2.52 4.70
CA THR A 64 2.88 -2.21 4.19
C THR A 64 3.31 -0.80 4.56
N GLY A 65 4.62 -0.58 4.70
CA GLY A 65 5.20 0.78 4.77
C GLY A 65 5.30 1.47 3.40
N ARG A 66 4.99 0.75 2.30
CA ARG A 66 5.09 1.21 0.90
C ARG A 66 3.76 0.99 0.16
N PRO A 67 2.69 1.73 0.52
CA PRO A 67 1.39 1.58 -0.12
C PRO A 67 1.40 2.00 -1.60
N ASP A 68 2.26 2.96 -1.96
CA ASP A 68 2.54 3.40 -3.33
C ASP A 68 2.90 2.23 -4.25
N LEU A 69 3.81 1.37 -3.80
CA LEU A 69 4.29 0.23 -4.58
C LEU A 69 3.23 -0.87 -4.70
N ALA A 70 2.45 -1.09 -3.64
CA ALA A 70 1.32 -2.02 -3.67
C ALA A 70 0.25 -1.60 -4.69
N LEU A 71 -0.09 -0.32 -4.70
CA LEU A 71 -1.07 0.23 -5.64
C LEU A 71 -0.56 0.16 -7.08
N GLY A 72 0.72 0.45 -7.32
CA GLY A 72 1.35 0.31 -8.63
C GLY A 72 1.21 -1.11 -9.20
N ILE A 73 1.45 -2.13 -8.39
CA ILE A 73 1.27 -3.53 -8.79
C ILE A 73 -0.21 -3.84 -9.10
N GLY A 74 -1.13 -3.26 -8.33
CA GLY A 74 -2.57 -3.35 -8.62
C GLY A 74 -2.92 -2.80 -10.00
N LEU A 75 -2.39 -1.63 -10.35
CA LEU A 75 -2.59 -0.96 -11.64
C LEU A 75 -1.97 -1.73 -12.81
N GLU A 76 -0.87 -2.45 -12.59
CA GLU A 76 -0.29 -3.35 -13.60
C GLU A 76 -1.19 -4.58 -13.86
N CYS A 77 -2.02 -4.98 -12.89
CA CYS A 77 -2.89 -6.13 -13.00
C CYS A 77 -4.30 -5.83 -13.52
N GLY A 78 -4.70 -4.56 -13.66
CA GLY A 78 -6.01 -4.18 -14.16
C GLY A 78 -6.42 -2.76 -13.77
N VAL A 79 -7.72 -2.48 -13.82
CA VAL A 79 -8.27 -1.18 -13.40
C VAL A 79 -8.45 -1.20 -11.89
N VAL A 80 -7.91 -0.19 -11.19
CA VAL A 80 -8.02 -0.11 -9.73
C VAL A 80 -9.14 0.83 -9.32
N ASP A 81 -10.05 0.31 -8.49
CA ASP A 81 -11.20 1.00 -7.90
C ASP A 81 -11.19 0.88 -6.37
N ASP A 82 -12.03 1.69 -5.71
CA ASP A 82 -12.30 1.65 -4.26
C ASP A 82 -11.04 1.65 -3.38
N ILE A 83 -10.10 2.56 -3.69
CA ILE A 83 -8.82 2.67 -2.99
C ILE A 83 -9.03 3.30 -1.61
N VAL A 84 -8.72 2.54 -0.57
CA VAL A 84 -8.75 2.98 0.82
C VAL A 84 -7.36 2.86 1.42
N LEU A 85 -6.79 3.99 1.85
CA LEU A 85 -5.52 4.04 2.55
C LEU A 85 -5.72 4.50 3.99
N LYS A 86 -5.33 3.65 4.95
CA LYS A 86 -5.36 3.95 6.38
C LYS A 86 -3.94 4.03 6.92
N ALA A 87 -3.59 5.15 7.55
CA ALA A 87 -2.33 5.29 8.25
C ALA A 87 -2.45 4.75 9.67
N GLU A 88 -1.64 3.77 10.05
CA GLU A 88 -1.55 3.34 11.44
C GLU A 88 -0.46 4.12 12.16
N ALA A 89 -0.89 5.00 13.05
CA ALA A 89 0.00 5.60 14.02
C ALA A 89 0.33 4.54 15.08
N SER A 90 1.51 3.93 14.98
CA SER A 90 2.08 3.19 16.09
C SER A 90 2.35 4.17 17.24
N SER A 91 1.36 4.30 18.13
CA SER A 91 1.44 5.10 19.34
C SER A 91 2.24 4.30 20.35
N VAL A 92 3.57 4.36 20.23
CA VAL A 92 4.42 4.06 21.38
C VAL A 92 4.19 5.20 22.38
N LEU A 93 3.23 4.99 23.28
CA LEU A 93 3.19 5.64 24.58
C LEU A 93 4.46 5.19 25.30
N VAL A 94 5.46 6.07 25.31
CA VAL A 94 6.59 5.94 26.22
C VAL A 94 6.01 6.25 27.60
N ALA A 95 5.78 5.19 28.38
CA ALA A 95 5.54 5.29 29.82
C ALA A 95 6.89 5.38 30.55
#